data_AF-W1XAE5-F1
#
_entry.id   AF-W1XAE5-F1
#
_cell.length_a   1.000
_cell.length_b   1.000
_cell.length_c   1.000
_cell.angle_alpha   90.00
_cell.angle_beta   90.00
_cell.angle_gamma   90.00
#
_symmetry.space_group_name_H-M   'P 1'
#
loop_
_entity.id
_entity.type
_entity.pdbx_description
1 polymer ?
#
loop_
_entity_poly.entity_id
_entity_poly.type
_entity_poly.pdbx_seq_one_letter_code
_entity_poly.pdbx_strand_id
1 'polypeptide(L)'
;VNYDIPMDSESYVHRIGRTGRAGRAGRALLFVENRERRLLRNIERTMKLTIPEVELPNAELLGKRRLEKFAAKVQQQLESSDLDQYRALLSKIQPTAEGEEQDLETLAAALLKMAQGERTLIVPPDAPMRPKREFRDRDDRGPRDRNDRGPRGDREDRPRRERRDVGDMQLYRIEVGRDDGVEVRHIVGAIANEGDISSR
;
A
#
# COMPACT_ATOMS: atom_id res chain seq x y z
N VAL A 1 2.68 1.99 -16.08
CA VAL A 1 2.35 1.64 -14.68
C VAL A 1 1.49 0.40 -14.73
N ASN A 2 1.79 -0.61 -13.90
CA ASN A 2 0.97 -1.79 -13.73
C ASN A 2 0.13 -1.59 -12.47
N TYR A 3 -1.14 -1.26 -12.65
CA TYR A 3 -2.07 -1.04 -11.55
C TYR A 3 -2.39 -2.36 -10.84
N ASP A 4 -2.68 -3.40 -11.62
CA ASP A 4 -2.82 -4.76 -11.13
C ASP A 4 -1.64 -5.62 -11.57
N ILE A 5 -1.23 -6.54 -10.70
CA ILE A 5 -0.15 -7.48 -11.01
C ILE A 5 -0.57 -8.44 -12.13
N PRO A 6 0.27 -8.64 -13.16
CA PRO A 6 0.02 -9.69 -14.16
C PRO A 6 0.02 -11.08 -13.52
N MET A 7 -0.84 -11.97 -14.02
CA MET A 7 -0.90 -13.36 -13.55
C MET A 7 0.31 -14.19 -13.98
N ASP A 8 0.91 -13.82 -15.10
CA ASP A 8 2.06 -14.48 -15.71
C ASP A 8 3.21 -13.50 -15.99
N SER A 9 4.43 -14.04 -16.09
CA SER A 9 5.65 -13.26 -16.27
C SER A 9 5.82 -12.69 -17.68
N GLU A 10 5.33 -13.39 -18.71
CA GLU A 10 5.40 -12.94 -20.10
C GLU A 10 4.57 -11.67 -20.32
N SER A 11 3.37 -11.63 -19.74
CA SER A 11 2.50 -10.45 -19.67
C SER A 11 3.20 -9.29 -18.99
N TYR A 12 3.95 -9.52 -17.90
CA TYR A 12 4.74 -8.46 -17.27
C TYR A 12 5.80 -7.89 -18.21
N VAL A 13 6.56 -8.76 -18.90
CA VAL A 13 7.58 -8.35 -19.88
C VAL A 13 6.97 -7.54 -21.02
N HIS A 14 5.85 -8.00 -21.59
CA HIS A 14 5.15 -7.27 -22.66
C HIS A 14 4.63 -5.90 -22.23
N ARG A 15 4.20 -5.77 -20.97
CA ARG A 15 3.73 -4.50 -20.38
C ARG A 15 4.89 -3.53 -20.16
N ILE A 16 6.02 -3.97 -19.60
CA ILE A 16 7.17 -3.09 -19.40
C ILE A 16 7.87 -2.74 -20.74
N GLY A 17 7.79 -3.60 -21.75
CA GLY A 17 8.30 -3.34 -23.11
C GLY A 17 7.55 -2.22 -23.88
N ARG A 18 6.56 -1.57 -23.24
CA ARG A 18 5.92 -0.35 -23.77
C ARG A 18 6.74 0.91 -23.48
N THR A 19 7.65 0.90 -22.50
CA THR A 19 8.58 2.00 -22.23
C THR A 19 10.01 1.66 -22.67
N GLY A 20 10.94 2.61 -22.61
CA GLY A 20 12.37 2.36 -22.85
C GLY A 20 12.76 2.00 -24.30
N ARG A 21 12.02 2.48 -25.29
CA ARG A 21 12.25 2.18 -26.71
C ARG A 21 13.32 3.09 -27.33
N ALA A 22 13.91 2.65 -28.45
CA ALA A 22 14.91 3.41 -29.21
C ALA A 22 16.11 3.87 -28.35
N GLY A 23 16.58 3.01 -27.44
CA GLY A 23 17.74 3.29 -26.57
C GLY A 23 17.48 4.33 -25.47
N ARG A 24 16.25 4.82 -25.30
CA ARG A 24 15.91 5.77 -24.23
C ARG A 24 15.65 5.03 -22.92
N ALA A 25 15.99 5.65 -21.80
CA ALA A 25 15.62 5.13 -20.49
C ALA A 25 14.09 5.14 -20.30
N GLY A 26 13.55 4.05 -19.75
CA GLY A 26 12.14 3.90 -19.39
C GLY A 26 11.97 3.62 -17.90
N ARG A 27 10.78 3.88 -17.36
CA ARG A 27 10.43 3.50 -15.98
C ARG A 27 9.12 2.74 -15.95
N ALA A 28 9.11 1.65 -15.20
CA ALA A 28 7.91 0.89 -14.89
C ALA A 28 7.70 0.87 -13.38
N LEU A 29 6.45 1.02 -12.96
CA LEU A 29 6.03 0.91 -11.56
C LEU A 29 4.97 -0.20 -11.50
N LEU A 30 5.06 -1.05 -10.49
CA LEU A 30 4.15 -2.17 -10.24
C LEU A 30 3.55 -2.00 -8.85
N PHE A 31 2.22 -2.08 -8.75
CA PHE A 31 1.54 -2.23 -7.48
C PHE A 31 1.33 -3.71 -7.18
N VAL A 32 1.54 -4.07 -5.92
CA VAL A 32 1.44 -5.45 -5.45
C VAL A 32 0.71 -5.45 -4.13
N GLU A 33 -0.42 -6.16 -4.09
CA GLU A 33 -1.10 -6.39 -2.83
C GLU A 33 -0.43 -7.49 -2.01
N ASN A 34 -0.71 -7.52 -0.69
CA ASN A 34 -0.12 -8.54 0.19
C ASN A 34 -0.44 -9.98 -0.27
N ARG A 35 -1.65 -10.23 -0.78
CA ARG A 35 -2.08 -11.54 -1.29
C ARG A 35 -1.39 -11.94 -2.60
N GLU A 36 -0.80 -10.97 -3.30
CA GLU A 36 -0.21 -11.11 -4.63
C GLU A 36 1.30 -11.33 -4.61
N ARG A 37 1.94 -11.35 -3.42
CA ARG A 37 3.39 -11.57 -3.28
C ARG A 37 3.87 -12.85 -3.97
N ARG A 38 3.06 -13.91 -4.01
CA ARG A 38 3.38 -15.15 -4.74
C ARG A 38 3.54 -14.90 -6.25
N LEU A 39 2.70 -14.04 -6.84
CA LEU A 39 2.79 -13.67 -8.24
C LEU A 39 4.04 -12.84 -8.50
N LEU A 40 4.37 -11.90 -7.61
CA LEU A 40 5.62 -11.14 -7.68
C LEU A 40 6.84 -12.08 -7.70
N ARG A 41 6.90 -13.04 -6.78
CA ARG A 41 8.00 -14.04 -6.74
C ARG A 41 8.07 -14.89 -8.01
N ASN A 42 6.94 -15.21 -8.64
CA ASN A 42 6.94 -15.93 -9.91
C ASN A 42 7.54 -15.08 -11.04
N ILE A 43 7.20 -13.79 -11.08
CA ILE A 43 7.76 -12.83 -12.05
C ILE A 43 9.27 -12.70 -11.84
N GLU A 44 9.72 -12.46 -10.60
CA GLU A 44 11.14 -12.32 -10.25
C GLU A 44 11.95 -13.57 -10.61
N ARG A 45 11.44 -14.77 -10.28
CA ARG A 45 12.11 -16.03 -10.61
C ARG A 45 12.23 -16.26 -12.12
N THR A 46 11.20 -15.91 -12.88
CA THR A 46 11.20 -16.08 -14.34
C THR A 46 12.19 -15.11 -15.00
N MET A 47 12.20 -13.85 -14.55
CA MET A 47 13.10 -12.82 -15.07
C MET A 47 14.52 -12.92 -14.53
N LYS A 48 14.74 -13.70 -13.46
CA LYS A 48 16.00 -13.79 -12.70
C LYS A 48 16.50 -12.42 -12.22
N LEU A 49 15.57 -11.54 -11.90
CA LEU A 49 15.81 -10.18 -11.46
C LEU A 49 14.92 -9.89 -10.25
N THR A 50 15.47 -9.20 -9.26
CA THR A 50 14.70 -8.72 -8.12
C THR A 50 14.10 -7.36 -8.46
N ILE A 51 12.83 -7.17 -8.12
CA ILE A 51 12.14 -5.89 -8.31
C ILE A 51 12.26 -5.11 -6.99
N PRO A 52 12.97 -3.97 -6.96
CA PRO A 52 13.16 -3.23 -5.72
C PRO A 52 11.83 -2.68 -5.20
N GLU A 53 11.52 -2.96 -3.93
CA GLU A 53 10.39 -2.33 -3.23
C GLU A 53 10.73 -0.86 -3.01
N VAL A 54 9.76 0.02 -3.32
CA VAL A 54 9.88 1.45 -3.11
C VAL A 54 8.81 1.90 -2.12
N GLU A 55 9.17 2.85 -1.26
CA GLU A 55 8.23 3.44 -0.32
C GLU A 55 7.28 4.42 -1.02
N LEU A 56 6.13 4.64 -0.40
CA LEU A 56 5.22 5.68 -0.84
C LEU A 56 5.90 7.05 -0.66
N PRO A 57 5.84 7.93 -1.66
CA PRO A 57 6.35 9.29 -1.50
C PRO A 57 5.62 9.99 -0.34
N ASN A 58 6.40 10.55 0.58
CA ASN A 58 5.85 11.27 1.74
C ASN A 58 5.27 12.64 1.34
N ALA A 59 4.44 13.20 2.23
CA ALA A 59 3.84 14.53 2.08
C ALA A 59 4.89 15.63 1.89
N GLU A 60 6.04 15.51 2.56
CA GLU A 60 7.15 16.47 2.46
C GLU A 60 7.77 16.51 1.06
N LEU A 61 8.11 15.34 0.49
CA LEU A 61 8.64 15.25 -0.87
C LEU A 61 7.62 15.74 -1.88
N LEU A 62 6.34 15.45 -1.66
CA LEU A 62 5.27 15.96 -2.50
C LEU A 62 5.19 17.49 -2.45
N GLY A 63 5.25 18.08 -1.25
CA GLY A 63 5.29 19.53 -1.05
C GLY A 63 6.49 20.16 -1.78
N LYS A 64 7.68 19.60 -1.60
CA LYS A 64 8.90 20.04 -2.30
C LYS A 64 8.74 19.98 -3.83
N ARG A 65 8.24 18.87 -4.37
CA ARG A 65 8.02 18.72 -5.83
C ARG A 65 6.96 19.68 -6.37
N ARG A 66 5.92 19.98 -5.59
CA ARG A 66 4.90 20.98 -5.95
C ARG A 66 5.51 22.37 -5.96
N LEU A 67 6.30 22.71 -4.95
CA LEU A 67 7.00 23.99 -4.85
C LEU A 67 8.01 24.20 -5.99
N GLU A 68 8.83 23.19 -6.31
CA GLU A 68 9.79 23.25 -7.43
C GLU A 68 9.09 23.56 -8.76
N LYS A 69 7.98 22.86 -9.05
CA LYS A 69 7.19 23.09 -10.27
C LYS A 69 6.51 24.44 -10.28
N PHE A 70 6.04 24.90 -9.11
CA PHE A 70 5.40 26.20 -8.98
C PHE A 70 6.42 27.33 -9.16
N ALA A 71 7.60 27.24 -8.53
CA ALA A 71 8.69 28.19 -8.69
C ALA A 71 9.14 28.31 -10.15
N ALA A 72 9.23 27.18 -10.88
CA ALA A 72 9.55 27.21 -12.31
C ALA A 72 8.49 27.96 -13.13
N LYS A 73 7.20 27.81 -12.80
CA LYS A 73 6.12 28.58 -13.44
C LYS A 73 6.21 30.06 -13.09
N VAL A 74 6.45 30.39 -11.82
CA VAL A 74 6.62 31.79 -11.38
C VAL A 74 7.79 32.44 -12.10
N GLN A 75 8.92 31.73 -12.23
CA GLN A 75 10.08 32.22 -12.97
C GLN A 75 9.74 32.52 -14.44
N GLN A 76 9.00 31.64 -15.10
CA GLN A 76 8.52 31.89 -16.47
C GLN A 76 7.59 33.12 -16.56
N GLN A 77 6.77 33.38 -15.54
CA GLN A 77 5.91 34.58 -15.49
C GLN A 77 6.69 35.85 -15.10
N LEU A 78 7.82 35.75 -14.40
CA LEU A 78 8.66 36.90 -14.11
C LEU A 78 9.42 37.42 -15.34
N GLU A 79 9.64 36.54 -16.33
CA GLU A 79 10.27 36.89 -17.60
C GLU A 79 9.29 37.55 -18.60
N SER A 80 8.01 37.68 -18.24
CA SER A 80 7.00 38.30 -19.12
C SER A 80 7.05 39.83 -19.06
N SER A 81 6.81 40.47 -20.21
CA SER A 81 6.96 41.93 -20.39
C SER A 81 5.80 42.76 -19.81
N ASP A 82 4.73 42.12 -19.37
CA ASP A 82 3.51 42.72 -18.80
C ASP A 82 3.57 42.88 -17.27
N LEU A 83 4.67 42.46 -16.63
CA LEU A 83 4.82 42.48 -15.18
C LEU A 83 4.63 43.87 -14.55
N ASP A 84 5.05 44.94 -15.25
CA ASP A 84 4.89 46.32 -14.78
C ASP A 84 3.42 46.75 -14.70
N GLN A 85 2.56 46.23 -15.59
CA GLN A 85 1.13 46.50 -15.57
C GLN A 85 0.48 45.84 -14.34
N TYR A 86 0.89 44.61 -14.02
CA TYR A 86 0.44 43.91 -12.81
C TYR A 86 0.93 44.58 -11.53
N ARG A 87 2.15 45.14 -11.52
CA ARG A 87 2.67 45.90 -10.37
C ARG A 87 1.79 47.10 -10.04
N ALA A 88 1.28 47.81 -11.05
CA ALA A 88 0.36 48.94 -10.86
C ALA A 88 -1.03 48.53 -10.34
N LEU A 89 -1.42 47.25 -10.46
CA LEU A 89 -2.67 46.73 -9.91
C LEU A 89 -2.56 46.41 -8.42
N LEU A 90 -1.36 46.11 -7.90
CA LEU A 90 -1.16 45.79 -6.49
C LEU A 90 -1.62 46.93 -5.56
N SER A 91 -1.36 48.19 -5.94
CA SER A 91 -1.82 49.36 -5.18
C SER A 91 -3.34 49.57 -5.21
N LYS A 92 -4.04 48.98 -6.18
CA LYS A 92 -5.50 49.03 -6.28
C LYS A 92 -6.20 47.89 -5.54
N ILE A 93 -5.50 46.77 -5.36
CA ILE A 93 -6.05 45.56 -4.75
C ILE A 93 -5.92 45.59 -3.22
N GLN A 94 -4.97 46.36 -2.67
CA GLN A 94 -4.84 46.56 -1.22
C GLN A 94 -6.20 47.00 -0.63
N PRO A 95 -6.89 46.11 0.13
CA PRO A 95 -8.17 46.47 0.70
C PRO A 95 -7.91 47.53 1.76
N THR A 96 -8.50 48.71 1.58
CA THR A 96 -8.48 49.80 2.56
C THR A 96 -9.43 49.53 3.73
N ALA A 97 -10.09 48.37 3.73
CA ALA A 97 -11.10 47.99 4.71
C ALA A 97 -10.45 47.22 5.85
N GLU A 98 -10.63 47.77 7.05
CA GLU A 98 -10.26 47.22 8.36
C GLU A 98 -8.82 47.50 8.85
N GLY A 99 -8.44 48.78 8.91
CA GLY A 99 -7.64 49.33 10.02
C GLY A 99 -6.21 48.82 10.25
N GLU A 100 -5.78 47.80 9.51
CA GLU A 100 -4.45 47.23 9.53
C GLU A 100 -3.84 47.46 8.15
N GLU A 101 -2.72 48.16 8.11
CA GLU A 101 -1.86 48.16 6.92
C GLU A 101 -1.46 46.71 6.67
N GLN A 102 -2.16 46.03 5.76
CA GLN A 102 -1.79 44.68 5.39
C GLN A 102 -0.44 44.74 4.69
N ASP A 103 0.55 44.08 5.31
CA ASP A 103 1.89 44.00 4.74
C ASP A 103 1.83 43.34 3.36
N LEU A 104 2.75 43.73 2.47
CA LEU A 104 2.87 43.18 1.12
C LEU A 104 3.05 41.66 1.16
N GLU A 105 3.66 41.14 2.24
CA GLU A 105 3.83 39.71 2.51
C GLU A 105 2.48 38.99 2.68
N THR A 106 1.53 39.58 3.42
CA THR A 106 0.19 38.98 3.64
C THR A 106 -0.61 38.92 2.33
N LEU A 107 -0.55 40.00 1.52
CA LEU A 107 -1.16 40.01 0.20
C LEU A 107 -0.50 38.98 -0.74
N ALA A 108 0.82 38.89 -0.74
CA ALA A 108 1.56 37.90 -1.53
C ALA A 108 1.22 36.46 -1.11
N ALA A 109 1.06 36.19 0.19
CA ALA A 109 0.63 34.90 0.70
C ALA A 109 -0.80 34.52 0.27
N ALA A 110 -1.72 35.50 0.27
CA ALA A 110 -3.08 35.30 -0.23
C ALA A 110 -3.10 35.00 -1.74
N LEU A 111 -2.35 35.78 -2.52
CA LEU A 111 -2.20 35.55 -3.97
C LEU A 111 -1.53 34.21 -4.26
N LEU A 112 -0.52 33.80 -3.48
CA LEU A 112 0.11 32.49 -3.58
C LEU A 112 -0.92 31.37 -3.32
N LYS A 113 -1.77 31.53 -2.30
CA LYS A 113 -2.84 30.58 -1.97
C LYS A 113 -3.89 30.48 -3.07
N MET A 114 -4.14 31.55 -3.82
CA MET A 114 -5.03 31.54 -4.99
C MET A 114 -4.33 30.96 -6.23
N ALA A 115 -3.05 31.28 -6.44
CA ALA A 115 -2.28 30.92 -7.63
C ALA A 115 -1.82 29.45 -7.65
N GLN A 116 -1.70 28.79 -6.48
CA GLN A 116 -1.32 27.37 -6.40
C GLN A 116 -2.30 26.41 -7.12
N GLY A 117 -3.52 26.86 -7.43
CA GLY A 117 -4.54 26.08 -8.16
C GLY A 117 -5.05 24.88 -7.37
N GLU A 118 -5.44 23.81 -8.07
CA GLU A 118 -6.04 22.59 -7.48
C GLU A 118 -5.06 21.78 -6.62
N ARG A 119 -3.74 22.00 -6.75
CA ARG A 119 -2.72 21.23 -6.02
C ARG A 119 -2.11 22.10 -4.94
N THR A 120 -2.66 22.00 -3.72
CA THR A 120 -2.19 22.75 -2.55
C THR A 120 -0.70 22.53 -2.29
N LEU A 121 0.04 23.60 -2.00
CA LEU A 121 1.47 23.50 -1.67
C LEU A 121 1.67 22.90 -0.27
N ILE A 122 0.72 23.19 0.62
CA ILE A 122 0.63 22.58 1.95
C ILE A 122 -0.08 21.24 1.79
N VAL A 123 0.66 20.17 2.00
CA VAL A 123 0.14 18.80 2.02
C VAL A 123 -0.08 18.42 3.49
N PRO A 124 -1.27 17.93 3.88
CA PRO A 124 -1.49 17.41 5.23
C PRO A 124 -0.46 16.33 5.58
N PRO A 125 -0.04 16.22 6.84
CA PRO A 125 0.90 15.18 7.25
C PRO A 125 0.34 13.79 6.97
N ASP A 126 1.23 12.86 6.61
CA ASP A 126 0.84 11.48 6.30
C ASP A 126 0.21 10.82 7.53
N ALA A 127 -0.87 10.06 7.30
CA ALA A 127 -1.51 9.30 8.37
C ALA A 127 -0.53 8.30 8.98
N PRO A 128 -0.56 8.07 10.32
CA PRO A 128 0.35 7.14 10.97
C PRO A 128 0.19 5.74 10.35
N MET A 129 1.23 5.30 9.65
CA MET A 129 1.24 4.02 8.99
C MET A 129 1.27 2.92 10.06
N ARG A 130 0.25 2.06 10.09
CA ARG A 130 0.24 0.92 11.02
C ARG A 130 1.52 0.11 10.80
N PRO A 131 2.21 -0.34 11.86
CA PRO A 131 3.42 -1.13 11.70
C PRO A 131 3.11 -2.32 10.80
N LYS A 132 3.86 -2.43 9.68
CA LYS A 132 3.79 -3.61 8.81
C LYS A 132 4.04 -4.81 9.72
N ARG A 133 3.07 -5.73 9.84
CA ARG A 133 3.33 -7.02 10.49
C ARG A 133 4.51 -7.63 9.75
N GLU A 134 5.62 -7.86 10.45
CA GLU A 134 6.74 -8.62 9.89
C GLU A 134 6.21 -10.01 9.53
N PHE A 135 5.91 -10.20 8.24
CA PHE A 135 5.56 -11.49 7.73
C PHE A 135 6.85 -12.28 7.63
N ARG A 136 7.00 -13.30 8.48
CA ARG A 136 8.03 -14.32 8.28
C ARG A 136 7.74 -14.99 6.94
N ASP A 137 8.49 -14.60 5.91
CA ASP A 137 8.50 -15.29 4.63
C ASP A 137 8.82 -16.76 4.91
N ARG A 138 8.01 -17.66 4.33
CA ARG A 138 8.14 -19.11 4.57
C ARG A 138 9.51 -19.63 4.13
N ASP A 139 10.16 -18.89 3.22
CA ASP A 139 11.46 -19.16 2.63
C ASP A 139 12.64 -18.64 3.51
N ASP A 140 12.39 -17.74 4.48
CA ASP A 140 13.38 -17.31 5.48
C ASP A 140 13.49 -18.29 6.66
N ARG A 141 12.67 -19.34 6.69
CA ARG A 141 12.98 -20.51 7.49
C ARG A 141 14.11 -21.23 6.77
N GLY A 142 15.34 -20.86 7.13
CA GLY A 142 16.55 -21.57 6.74
C GLY A 142 16.36 -23.09 6.90
N PRO A 143 17.12 -23.91 6.14
CA PRO A 143 17.02 -25.36 6.22
C PRO A 143 17.09 -25.74 7.69
N ARG A 144 16.00 -26.29 8.24
CA ARG A 144 16.06 -26.88 9.58
C ARG A 144 17.06 -28.02 9.46
N ASP A 145 18.27 -27.77 9.94
CA ASP A 145 19.29 -28.79 10.09
C ASP A 145 18.65 -29.95 10.85
N ARG A 146 18.46 -31.06 10.14
CA ARG A 146 17.86 -32.29 10.70
C ARG A 146 18.84 -33.02 11.61
N ASN A 147 19.98 -32.41 11.95
CA ASN A 147 21.09 -33.08 12.63
C ASN A 147 21.27 -32.74 14.11
N ASP A 148 20.54 -31.78 14.70
CA ASP A 148 20.63 -31.51 16.15
C ASP A 148 19.48 -32.14 16.96
N ARG A 149 19.25 -33.44 16.74
CA ARG A 149 18.63 -34.28 17.77
C ARG A 149 19.74 -35.11 18.41
N GLY A 150 20.26 -34.61 19.53
CA GLY A 150 21.09 -35.40 20.44
C GLY A 150 20.42 -36.73 20.81
N PRO A 151 21.18 -37.71 21.33
CA PRO A 151 20.68 -39.05 21.61
C PRO A 151 19.43 -38.96 22.48
N ARG A 152 18.30 -39.46 21.97
CA ARG A 152 17.08 -39.61 22.76
C ARG A 152 17.42 -40.54 23.93
N GLY A 153 17.66 -39.97 25.10
CA GLY A 153 17.57 -40.70 26.36
C GLY A 153 16.21 -41.37 26.43
N ASP A 154 16.22 -42.61 26.92
CA ASP A 154 15.08 -43.51 27.09
C ASP A 154 13.88 -42.76 27.66
N ARG A 155 12.97 -42.39 26.76
CA ARG A 155 11.61 -42.04 27.14
C ARG A 155 10.86 -43.35 27.15
N GLU A 156 10.67 -43.90 28.35
CA GLU A 156 9.69 -44.92 28.65
C GLU A 156 8.48 -44.77 27.73
N ASP A 157 8.12 -45.88 27.08
CA ASP A 157 7.00 -46.01 26.15
C ASP A 157 5.74 -45.39 26.76
N ARG A 158 5.53 -44.11 26.44
CA ARG A 158 4.24 -43.47 26.69
C ARG A 158 3.27 -44.22 25.78
N PRO A 159 2.25 -44.89 26.33
CA PRO A 159 1.35 -45.70 25.53
C PRO A 159 0.83 -44.81 24.42
N ARG A 160 1.09 -45.26 23.18
CA ARG A 160 0.55 -44.66 21.96
C ARG A 160 -0.94 -44.53 22.25
N ARG A 161 -1.44 -43.30 22.43
CA ARG A 161 -2.89 -43.09 22.54
C ARG A 161 -3.45 -43.72 21.27
N GLU A 162 -4.07 -44.89 21.43
CA GLU A 162 -4.83 -45.51 20.37
C GLU A 162 -5.73 -44.40 19.85
N ARG A 163 -5.65 -44.14 18.54
CA ARG A 163 -6.69 -43.36 17.90
C ARG A 163 -7.97 -44.07 18.32
N ARG A 164 -8.76 -43.44 19.18
CA ARG A 164 -10.15 -43.83 19.36
C ARG A 164 -10.66 -44.01 17.93
N ASP A 165 -11.11 -45.20 17.61
CA ASP A 165 -11.97 -45.41 16.45
C ASP A 165 -13.21 -44.55 16.72
N VAL A 166 -13.10 -43.28 16.35
CA VAL A 166 -14.25 -42.45 16.11
C VAL A 166 -14.80 -43.10 14.85
N GLY A 167 -15.88 -43.86 14.99
CA GLY A 167 -16.45 -44.73 13.94
C GLY A 167 -16.80 -43.97 12.65
N ASP A 168 -17.69 -44.51 11.83
CA ASP A 168 -18.09 -43.87 10.57
C ASP A 168 -18.69 -42.47 10.80
N MET A 169 -17.86 -41.44 10.71
CA MET A 169 -18.28 -40.04 10.70
C MET A 169 -18.52 -39.63 9.25
N GLN A 170 -19.71 -39.11 8.99
CA GLN A 170 -20.00 -38.48 7.71
C GLN A 170 -19.51 -37.04 7.70
N LEU A 171 -18.73 -36.69 6.67
CA LEU A 171 -18.21 -35.35 6.48
C LEU A 171 -19.27 -34.48 5.80
N TYR A 172 -19.71 -33.44 6.50
CA TYR A 172 -20.58 -32.41 5.93
C TYR A 172 -19.78 -31.12 5.69
N ARG A 173 -20.06 -30.46 4.57
CA ARG A 173 -19.50 -29.14 4.22
C ARG A 173 -20.62 -28.12 4.25
N ILE A 174 -20.36 -26.99 4.90
CA ILE A 174 -21.27 -25.85 4.98
C ILE A 174 -20.63 -24.68 4.23
N GLU A 175 -21.37 -24.06 3.31
CA GLU A 175 -20.91 -22.95 2.47
C GLU A 175 -21.42 -21.60 2.96
N VAL A 176 -21.52 -21.42 4.29
CA VAL A 176 -21.82 -20.13 4.92
C VAL A 176 -20.79 -19.80 5.98
N GLY A 177 -20.40 -18.54 6.08
CA GLY A 177 -19.31 -18.10 6.95
C GLY A 177 -19.53 -16.73 7.60
N ARG A 178 -18.45 -16.18 8.16
CA ARG A 178 -18.49 -14.88 8.85
C ARG A 178 -18.87 -13.73 7.92
N ASP A 179 -18.51 -13.83 6.64
CA ASP A 179 -18.84 -12.83 5.63
C ASP A 179 -20.35 -12.81 5.33
N ASP A 180 -21.06 -13.91 5.60
CA ASP A 180 -22.52 -14.03 5.53
C ASP A 180 -23.21 -13.71 6.88
N GLY A 181 -22.45 -13.22 7.87
CA GLY A 181 -22.95 -12.92 9.22
C GLY A 181 -23.15 -14.16 10.12
N VAL A 182 -22.70 -15.34 9.69
CA VAL A 182 -22.86 -16.59 10.42
C VAL A 182 -21.63 -16.88 11.27
N GLU A 183 -21.83 -16.95 12.59
CA GLU A 183 -20.79 -17.32 13.54
C GLU A 183 -20.84 -18.81 13.89
N VAL A 184 -19.72 -19.35 14.40
CA VAL A 184 -19.60 -20.76 14.81
C VAL A 184 -20.68 -21.16 15.81
N ARG A 185 -21.06 -20.25 16.74
CA ARG A 185 -22.13 -20.50 17.71
C ARG A 185 -23.51 -20.70 17.07
N HIS A 186 -23.78 -20.06 15.93
CA HIS A 186 -25.05 -20.18 15.22
C HIS A 186 -25.14 -21.55 14.52
N ILE A 187 -24.04 -22.01 13.92
CA ILE A 187 -23.98 -23.33 13.26
C ILE A 187 -24.09 -24.45 14.30
N VAL A 188 -23.29 -24.38 15.38
CA VAL A 188 -23.31 -25.41 16.42
C VAL A 188 -24.66 -25.43 17.15
N GLY A 189 -25.24 -24.25 17.43
CA GLY A 189 -26.56 -24.14 18.05
C GLY A 189 -27.67 -24.71 17.17
N ALA A 190 -27.66 -24.42 15.86
CA ALA A 190 -28.64 -24.96 14.92
C ALA A 190 -28.55 -26.49 14.83
N ILE A 191 -27.34 -27.05 14.71
CA ILE A 191 -27.14 -28.51 14.64
C ILE A 191 -27.56 -29.19 15.95
N ALA A 192 -27.24 -28.61 17.11
CA ALA A 192 -27.60 -29.20 18.39
C ALA A 192 -29.11 -29.15 18.65
N ASN A 193 -29.76 -28.02 18.33
CA ASN A 193 -31.20 -27.84 18.55
C ASN A 193 -32.07 -28.66 17.58
N GLU A 194 -31.73 -28.68 16.28
CA GLU A 194 -32.48 -29.45 15.28
C GLU A 194 -32.10 -30.94 15.27
N GLY A 195 -30.89 -31.26 15.74
CA GLY A 195 -30.41 -32.64 15.87
C GLY A 195 -30.82 -33.34 17.17
N ASP A 196 -31.55 -32.64 18.06
CA ASP A 196 -31.95 -33.12 19.40
C ASP A 196 -30.77 -33.69 20.22
N ILE A 197 -29.60 -33.06 20.08
CA ILE A 197 -28.34 -33.53 20.69
C ILE A 197 -28.18 -32.84 22.05
N SER A 198 -28.38 -33.59 23.13
CA SER A 198 -28.22 -33.08 24.49
C SER A 198 -26.75 -32.78 24.82
N SER A 199 -26.47 -31.57 25.32
CA SER A 199 -25.16 -31.22 25.87
C SER A 199 -24.99 -31.88 27.24
N ARG A 200 -24.08 -32.85 27.35
CA ARG A 200 -23.64 -33.40 28.64
C ARG A 200 -22.18 -33.04 28.90
#